data_AF-A0A0P1APL8-F1
#
_entry.id   AF-A0A0P1APL8-F1
#
_cell.length_a   1.000
_cell.length_b   1.000
_cell.length_c   1.000
_cell.angle_alpha   90.00
_cell.angle_beta   90.00
_cell.angle_gamma   90.00
#
_symmetry.space_group_name_H-M   'P 1'
#
loop_
_entity.id
_entity.type
_entity.pdbx_description
1 polymer ?
#
loop_
_entity_poly.entity_id
_entity_poly.type
_entity_poly.pdbx_seq_one_letter_code
_entity_poly.pdbx_strand_id
1 'polypeptide(L)'
;MESELILEYLGNGLIRDSLLIKSILNGDTSPRDYALFLENKMTTSTEKCETAELFDAEIYSSAFLRANFESVIAKSSYYITQMDDLELVVPVIDCTSPPLIDGDPSLLRVFNVARRKSDPTAVQLVTTSISVQDYKIPEVNRIGPAIVIAFFAVSDMRASVVDQYILLGLDYAFTHEPLYEVYKLERVSTDGYWNLTSIPEDLALNPVKTVLTARRRGFYLSAESEQSNIRNLVWTLEKASPTRAISLWQWRGQPLIFDSWAWVHGIHMIFCVQTLFSLCVLMLIVYRKACDGKVWIGDSFASLSNSTLIVRGLLVFFSWIVNGKWTLLEFCISNANDLTGTQLVPIHSEIVHADLMVMFLSLFGLVGHIFKERIDPTIGVFLYEAIHDNRQHIVKMAPAVLQTVRAFSDKEYRLGIAPVTDLQREMSPMRLWTTDKLKSVNNKFVFASFYPKYILMGTLILFVVLRKVYKIFYPDPLAPSLTNRSTDRSTNERAALAQKGNLTKFEISTGAELQARYGLISDYKNYVFFKGLKFASPDGVYCSGYVVVNGKYLVATEDILTIAMIKISQTRLLNVYAYEVDGFSVQRTARLVYPNTFSWNDLLHLNVTILS
;
A
#
# COMPACT_ATOMS: atom_id res chain seq x y z
N MET A 1 4.17 22.07 -6.08
CA MET A 1 3.14 22.99 -6.60
C MET A 1 3.88 24.14 -7.24
N GLU A 2 3.49 24.55 -8.44
CA GLU A 2 4.18 25.56 -9.23
C GLU A 2 3.19 26.65 -9.65
N SER A 3 3.60 27.91 -9.55
CA SER A 3 2.84 29.09 -9.99
C SER A 3 3.77 29.95 -10.83
N GLU A 4 3.81 29.69 -12.13
CA GLU A 4 4.78 30.32 -13.04
C GLU A 4 4.25 31.61 -13.65
N LEU A 5 2.93 31.78 -13.75
CA LEU A 5 2.33 32.92 -14.45
C LEU A 5 2.75 34.24 -13.79
N ILE A 6 2.73 34.31 -12.46
CA ILE A 6 3.20 35.50 -11.74
C ILE A 6 4.62 35.92 -12.13
N LEU A 7 5.54 34.98 -12.41
CA LEU A 7 6.92 35.32 -12.77
C LEU A 7 7.00 36.07 -14.09
N GLU A 8 6.13 35.77 -15.04
CA GLU A 8 6.09 36.48 -16.33
C GLU A 8 5.67 37.94 -16.16
N TYR A 9 4.80 38.20 -15.20
CA TYR A 9 4.36 39.55 -14.84
C TYR A 9 5.45 40.34 -14.08
N LEU A 10 6.27 39.66 -13.28
CA LEU A 10 7.35 40.28 -12.49
C LEU A 10 8.64 40.50 -13.29
N GLY A 11 8.94 39.62 -14.25
CA GLY A 11 10.19 39.64 -15.00
C GLY A 11 11.43 39.33 -14.15
N ASN A 12 12.60 39.70 -14.65
CA ASN A 12 13.91 39.35 -14.06
C ASN A 12 14.63 40.53 -13.39
N GLY A 13 13.94 41.64 -13.09
CA GLY A 13 14.57 42.87 -12.61
C GLY A 13 13.87 43.47 -11.39
N LEU A 14 13.89 44.80 -11.30
CA LEU A 14 13.18 45.53 -10.26
C LEU A 14 11.68 45.34 -10.40
N ILE A 15 10.98 45.11 -9.29
CA ILE A 15 9.52 44.95 -9.27
C ILE A 15 8.82 46.19 -9.84
N ARG A 16 9.36 47.38 -9.56
CA ARG A 16 8.86 48.65 -10.12
C ARG A 16 8.85 48.67 -11.66
N ASP A 17 9.80 48.00 -12.29
CA ASP A 17 9.96 48.00 -13.75
C ASP A 17 9.22 46.86 -14.45
N SER A 18 8.54 46.02 -13.68
CA SER A 18 7.85 44.83 -14.16
C SER A 18 6.62 45.17 -15.02
N LEU A 19 6.17 44.18 -15.81
CA LEU A 19 4.96 44.28 -16.62
C LEU A 19 3.73 44.55 -15.74
N LEU A 20 3.69 43.89 -14.56
CA LEU A 20 2.64 44.08 -13.56
C LEU A 20 2.46 45.55 -13.19
N ILE A 21 3.56 46.26 -12.90
CA ILE A 21 3.47 47.66 -12.48
C ILE A 21 3.28 48.58 -13.69
N LYS A 22 4.11 48.46 -14.73
CA LYS A 22 4.12 49.42 -15.85
C LYS A 22 2.92 49.29 -16.77
N SER A 23 2.50 48.06 -17.07
CA SER A 23 1.44 47.81 -18.07
C SER A 23 0.09 47.50 -17.44
N ILE A 24 0.04 46.71 -16.37
CA ILE A 24 -1.25 46.31 -15.78
C ILE A 24 -1.77 47.39 -14.83
N LEU A 25 -0.90 47.93 -13.97
CA LEU A 25 -1.25 49.03 -13.07
C LEU A 25 -1.01 50.43 -13.68
N ASN A 26 -0.63 50.51 -14.96
CA ASN A 26 -0.34 51.77 -15.68
C ASN A 26 0.70 52.67 -14.97
N GLY A 27 1.65 52.07 -14.23
CA GLY A 27 2.64 52.78 -13.43
C GLY A 27 2.10 53.45 -12.17
N ASP A 28 0.80 53.33 -11.89
CA ASP A 28 0.15 53.90 -10.72
C ASP A 28 0.14 52.90 -9.56
N THR A 29 0.80 53.29 -8.48
CA THR A 29 1.00 52.49 -7.26
C THR A 29 0.12 52.96 -6.11
N SER A 30 -0.90 53.76 -6.38
CA SER A 30 -1.90 54.11 -5.36
C SER A 30 -2.64 52.86 -4.85
N PRO A 31 -2.97 52.78 -3.55
CA PRO A 31 -3.79 51.71 -3.00
C PRO A 31 -5.10 51.54 -3.77
N ARG A 32 -5.39 50.30 -4.16
CA ARG A 32 -6.65 49.91 -4.81
C ARG A 32 -7.64 49.38 -3.77
N ASP A 33 -8.87 49.13 -4.16
CA ASP A 33 -9.92 48.50 -3.35
C ASP A 33 -10.29 47.08 -3.84
N TYR A 34 -9.80 46.68 -5.01
CA TYR A 34 -9.97 45.34 -5.58
C TYR A 34 -8.75 44.44 -5.35
N ALA A 35 -8.93 43.15 -5.68
CA ALA A 35 -7.87 42.16 -5.86
C ALA A 35 -7.67 41.91 -7.36
N LEU A 36 -6.44 41.65 -7.78
CA LEU A 36 -6.09 41.42 -9.18
C LEU A 36 -5.86 39.93 -9.44
N PHE A 37 -6.57 39.35 -10.38
CA PHE A 37 -6.50 37.96 -10.77
C PHE A 37 -5.77 37.84 -12.12
N LEU A 38 -4.67 37.10 -12.15
CA LEU A 38 -3.89 36.84 -13.36
C LEU A 38 -4.41 35.58 -14.04
N GLU A 39 -5.12 35.70 -15.16
CA GLU A 39 -5.74 34.55 -15.84
C GLU A 39 -4.81 33.88 -16.84
N ASN A 40 -4.09 34.68 -17.61
CA ASN A 40 -3.06 34.26 -18.56
C ASN A 40 -2.06 35.39 -18.74
N LYS A 41 -1.13 35.30 -19.71
CA LYS A 41 -0.04 36.29 -19.89
C LYS A 41 -0.48 37.73 -20.19
N MET A 42 -1.70 37.92 -20.68
CA MET A 42 -2.21 39.21 -21.14
C MET A 42 -3.58 39.58 -20.56
N THR A 43 -4.28 38.63 -19.95
CA THR A 43 -5.63 38.84 -19.41
C THR A 43 -5.61 38.81 -17.90
N THR A 44 -6.21 39.83 -17.31
CA THR A 44 -6.41 39.94 -15.87
C THR A 44 -7.87 40.24 -15.57
N SER A 45 -8.33 39.81 -14.40
CA SER A 45 -9.68 40.06 -13.89
C SER A 45 -9.60 40.74 -12.51
N THR A 46 -10.65 41.47 -12.12
CA THR A 46 -10.77 42.07 -10.78
C THR A 46 -11.86 41.42 -9.93
N GLU A 47 -12.57 40.44 -10.48
CA GLU A 47 -13.71 39.80 -9.83
C GLU A 47 -13.40 38.37 -9.38
N LYS A 48 -12.86 37.55 -10.29
CA LYS A 48 -12.56 36.13 -10.05
C LYS A 48 -11.61 35.55 -11.09
N CYS A 49 -11.13 34.34 -10.85
CA CYS A 49 -10.47 33.51 -11.86
C CYS A 49 -11.51 32.70 -12.66
N GLU A 50 -11.77 33.04 -13.92
CA GLU A 50 -12.79 32.35 -14.73
C GLU A 50 -12.48 30.86 -15.00
N THR A 51 -11.20 30.50 -15.04
CA THR A 51 -10.76 29.13 -15.32
C THR A 51 -10.86 28.18 -14.12
N ALA A 52 -11.17 28.69 -12.93
CA ALA A 52 -11.18 27.93 -11.70
C ALA A 52 -12.60 27.52 -11.31
N GLU A 53 -12.97 26.27 -11.60
CA GLU A 53 -14.31 25.75 -11.32
C GLU A 53 -14.66 25.75 -9.82
N LEU A 54 -13.65 25.60 -8.95
CA LEU A 54 -13.79 25.52 -7.49
C LEU A 54 -13.41 26.84 -6.78
N PHE A 55 -13.51 27.97 -7.48
CA PHE A 55 -13.17 29.28 -6.92
C PHE A 55 -14.01 29.62 -5.67
N ASP A 56 -13.34 29.93 -4.57
CA ASP A 56 -13.95 30.36 -3.32
C ASP A 56 -13.88 31.89 -3.19
N ALA A 57 -15.01 32.56 -3.40
CA ALA A 57 -15.08 34.02 -3.36
C ALA A 57 -14.82 34.61 -1.97
N GLU A 58 -14.98 33.84 -0.88
CA GLU A 58 -14.71 34.34 0.48
C GLU A 58 -13.20 34.37 0.75
N ILE A 59 -12.49 33.28 0.42
CA ILE A 59 -11.03 33.16 0.58
C ILE A 59 -10.27 34.13 -0.34
N TYR A 60 -10.76 34.36 -1.55
CA TYR A 60 -10.10 35.23 -2.53
C TYR A 60 -10.68 36.66 -2.59
N SER A 61 -11.56 37.03 -1.66
CA SER A 61 -12.12 38.38 -1.59
C SER A 61 -11.04 39.44 -1.28
N SER A 62 -11.16 40.62 -1.89
CA SER A 62 -10.28 41.76 -1.59
C SER A 62 -10.25 42.08 -0.10
N ALA A 63 -11.41 42.03 0.58
CA ALA A 63 -11.52 42.29 2.01
C ALA A 63 -10.67 41.30 2.84
N PHE A 64 -10.78 40.00 2.59
CA PHE A 64 -10.02 38.99 3.34
C PHE A 64 -8.52 39.07 3.03
N LEU A 65 -8.13 39.24 1.76
CA LEU A 65 -6.73 39.34 1.37
C LEU A 65 -6.04 40.56 1.98
N ARG A 66 -6.73 41.71 2.02
CA ARG A 66 -6.24 42.95 2.65
C ARG A 66 -6.12 42.81 4.16
N ALA A 67 -7.15 42.28 4.83
CA ALA A 67 -7.13 42.05 6.27
C ALA A 67 -5.98 41.13 6.69
N ASN A 68 -5.67 40.09 5.89
CA ASN A 68 -4.51 39.23 6.12
C ASN A 68 -3.19 39.98 5.97
N PHE A 69 -3.03 40.80 4.92
CA PHE A 69 -1.82 41.60 4.74
C PHE A 69 -1.61 42.57 5.90
N GLU A 70 -2.65 43.32 6.28
CA GLU A 70 -2.60 44.26 7.41
C GLU A 70 -2.26 43.55 8.72
N SER A 71 -2.84 42.37 8.97
CA SER A 71 -2.52 41.55 10.13
C SER A 71 -1.06 41.10 10.14
N VAL A 72 -0.51 40.65 9.00
CA VAL A 72 0.89 40.25 8.89
C VAL A 72 1.82 41.43 9.19
N ILE A 73 1.55 42.60 8.62
CA ILE A 73 2.37 43.80 8.85
C ILE A 73 2.29 44.24 10.31
N ALA A 74 1.08 44.42 10.85
CA ALA A 74 0.88 44.89 12.22
C ALA A 74 1.44 43.94 13.28
N LYS A 75 1.39 42.62 13.04
CA LYS A 75 1.82 41.59 14.00
C LYS A 75 3.25 41.12 13.81
N SER A 76 3.97 41.64 12.81
CA SER A 76 5.39 41.35 12.61
C SER A 76 6.29 42.56 12.84
N SER A 77 5.73 43.78 12.88
CA SER A 77 6.50 45.04 12.95
C SER A 77 7.38 45.18 14.20
N TYR A 78 7.01 44.57 15.33
CA TYR A 78 7.85 44.58 16.55
C TYR A 78 9.20 43.87 16.35
N TYR A 79 9.27 42.91 15.42
CA TYR A 79 10.50 42.17 15.09
C TYR A 79 11.09 42.63 13.75
N ILE A 80 10.24 42.91 12.76
CA ILE A 80 10.62 43.31 11.40
C ILE A 80 10.15 44.75 11.19
N THR A 81 10.89 45.69 11.75
CA THR A 81 10.52 47.11 11.77
C THR A 81 10.27 47.71 10.38
N GLN A 82 10.90 47.17 9.34
CA GLN A 82 10.69 47.59 7.95
C GLN A 82 9.26 47.37 7.44
N MET A 83 8.50 46.45 8.05
CA MET A 83 7.13 46.15 7.64
C MET A 83 6.18 47.31 7.96
N ASP A 84 6.44 48.09 9.02
CA ASP A 84 5.56 49.18 9.46
C ASP A 84 5.47 50.32 8.43
N ASP A 85 6.53 50.51 7.63
CA ASP A 85 6.58 51.48 6.54
C ASP A 85 5.93 50.99 5.25
N LEU A 86 5.41 49.75 5.18
CA LEU A 86 4.74 49.25 3.98
C LEU A 86 3.24 49.59 3.96
N GLU A 87 2.74 49.96 2.79
CA GLU A 87 1.32 50.03 2.48
C GLU A 87 0.98 49.18 1.25
N LEU A 88 -0.19 48.53 1.30
CA LEU A 88 -0.66 47.64 0.24
C LEU A 88 -1.17 48.42 -0.96
N VAL A 89 -0.61 48.15 -2.14
CA VAL A 89 -1.13 48.66 -3.41
C VAL A 89 -2.30 47.78 -3.85
N VAL A 90 -2.03 46.49 -4.10
CA VAL A 90 -3.03 45.53 -4.57
C VAL A 90 -2.59 44.09 -4.23
N PRO A 91 -3.50 43.24 -3.71
CA PRO A 91 -3.25 41.82 -3.63
C PRO A 91 -3.40 41.18 -5.02
N VAL A 92 -2.42 40.39 -5.44
CA VAL A 92 -2.40 39.71 -6.74
C VAL A 92 -2.49 38.20 -6.54
N ILE A 93 -3.38 37.56 -7.30
CA ILE A 93 -3.63 36.13 -7.29
C ILE A 93 -3.27 35.54 -8.65
N ASP A 94 -2.43 34.51 -8.64
CA ASP A 94 -2.12 33.71 -9.82
C ASP A 94 -3.22 32.65 -10.00
N CYS A 95 -4.05 32.77 -11.05
CA CYS A 95 -5.14 31.83 -11.29
C CYS A 95 -4.68 30.44 -11.70
N THR A 96 -3.38 30.24 -11.97
CA THR A 96 -2.79 28.92 -12.24
C THR A 96 -2.30 28.22 -10.95
N SER A 97 -2.41 28.87 -9.80
CA SER A 97 -1.96 28.35 -8.51
C SER A 97 -2.72 27.06 -8.12
N PRO A 98 -2.02 25.94 -7.85
CA PRO A 98 -2.69 24.67 -7.55
C PRO A 98 -3.72 24.70 -6.41
N PRO A 99 -3.48 25.38 -5.25
CA PRO A 99 -4.51 25.55 -4.22
C PRO A 99 -5.85 26.10 -4.74
N LEU A 100 -5.80 27.03 -5.70
CA LEU A 100 -6.98 27.66 -6.28
C LEU A 100 -7.67 26.71 -7.26
N ILE A 101 -6.90 26.04 -8.12
CA ILE A 101 -7.43 25.07 -9.11
C ILE A 101 -8.05 23.85 -8.42
N ASP A 102 -7.39 23.32 -7.39
CA ASP A 102 -7.85 22.15 -6.63
C ASP A 102 -8.99 22.47 -5.64
N GLY A 103 -9.28 23.76 -5.43
CA GLY A 103 -10.25 24.24 -4.46
C GLY A 103 -9.89 23.87 -3.02
N ASP A 104 -8.62 24.06 -2.64
CA ASP A 104 -8.09 23.69 -1.34
C ASP A 104 -8.40 24.77 -0.29
N PRO A 105 -9.32 24.53 0.66
CA PRO A 105 -9.73 25.56 1.63
C PRO A 105 -8.68 25.79 2.73
N SER A 106 -7.61 24.99 2.76
CA SER A 106 -6.57 25.05 3.80
C SER A 106 -5.31 25.77 3.37
N LEU A 107 -5.20 26.14 2.08
CA LEU A 107 -4.02 26.77 1.50
C LEU A 107 -4.39 28.05 0.76
N LEU A 108 -3.58 29.09 0.94
CA LEU A 108 -3.73 30.34 0.20
C LEU A 108 -2.34 30.89 -0.11
N ARG A 109 -2.14 31.35 -1.34
CA ARG A 109 -0.91 32.03 -1.75
C ARG A 109 -1.28 33.36 -2.41
N VAL A 110 -0.67 34.43 -1.92
CA VAL A 110 -0.99 35.80 -2.33
C VAL A 110 0.30 36.54 -2.64
N PHE A 111 0.31 37.29 -3.73
CA PHE A 111 1.43 38.13 -4.14
C PHE A 111 1.04 39.59 -3.93
N ASN A 112 1.35 40.14 -2.76
CA ASN A 112 0.94 41.49 -2.38
C ASN A 112 1.92 42.51 -2.96
N VAL A 113 1.46 43.36 -3.87
CA VAL A 113 2.24 44.52 -4.31
C VAL A 113 2.15 45.58 -3.23
N ALA A 114 3.28 45.96 -2.65
CA ALA A 114 3.37 46.97 -1.60
C ALA A 114 4.35 48.07 -2.00
N ARG A 115 4.19 49.25 -1.39
CA ARG A 115 5.16 50.34 -1.50
C ARG A 115 5.47 50.91 -0.12
N ARG A 116 6.55 51.67 -0.01
CA ARG A 116 6.85 52.39 1.23
C ARG A 116 5.97 53.62 1.39
N LYS A 117 5.49 53.89 2.61
CA LYS A 117 4.78 55.11 2.97
C LYS A 117 5.73 56.31 2.88
N SER A 118 6.98 56.13 3.28
CA SER A 118 8.01 57.19 3.19
C SER A 118 8.47 57.49 1.76
N ASP A 119 8.43 56.49 0.87
CA ASP A 119 8.84 56.59 -0.52
C ASP A 119 7.92 55.75 -1.44
N PRO A 120 6.87 56.37 -2.02
CA PRO A 120 5.96 55.68 -2.92
C PRO A 120 6.62 55.13 -4.19
N THR A 121 7.86 55.51 -4.48
CA THR A 121 8.60 54.95 -5.63
C THR A 121 9.22 53.59 -5.33
N ALA A 122 9.47 53.29 -4.05
CA ALA A 122 10.03 52.02 -3.59
C ALA A 122 8.96 50.92 -3.54
N VAL A 123 8.72 50.28 -4.69
CA VAL A 123 7.76 49.17 -4.84
C VAL A 123 8.43 47.83 -4.56
N GLN A 124 7.74 46.97 -3.81
CA GLN A 124 8.18 45.62 -3.46
C GLN A 124 7.03 44.64 -3.61
N LEU A 125 7.37 43.36 -3.80
CA LEU A 125 6.43 42.26 -3.75
C LEU A 125 6.57 41.55 -2.40
N VAL A 126 5.49 41.52 -1.62
CA VAL A 126 5.39 40.73 -0.40
C VAL A 126 4.61 39.45 -0.72
N THR A 127 5.33 38.35 -0.84
CA THR A 127 4.72 37.05 -1.11
C THR A 127 4.32 36.39 0.19
N THR A 128 3.06 36.00 0.32
CA THR A 128 2.50 35.37 1.51
C THR A 128 1.98 33.98 1.17
N SER A 129 2.55 32.96 1.81
CA SER A 129 2.15 31.55 1.72
C SER A 129 1.48 31.15 3.04
N ILE A 130 0.19 30.84 2.97
CA ILE A 130 -0.68 30.60 4.12
C ILE A 130 -1.15 29.15 4.11
N SER A 131 -1.08 28.49 5.26
CA SER A 131 -1.58 27.14 5.44
C SER A 131 -2.25 27.00 6.81
N VAL A 132 -3.47 26.45 6.85
CA VAL A 132 -4.10 25.99 8.09
C VAL A 132 -3.58 24.58 8.39
N GLN A 133 -2.87 24.44 9.51
CA GLN A 133 -2.15 23.22 9.92
C GLN A 133 -2.58 22.77 11.31
N ASP A 134 -2.28 21.52 11.65
CA ASP A 134 -2.33 21.07 13.03
C ASP A 134 -1.07 21.56 13.77
N TYR A 135 -1.24 21.99 15.02
CA TYR A 135 -0.16 22.29 15.94
C TYR A 135 -0.17 21.37 17.16
N LYS A 136 1.01 21.20 17.76
CA LYS A 136 1.22 20.56 19.06
C LYS A 136 2.22 21.36 19.87
N ILE A 137 1.91 21.59 21.15
CA ILE A 137 2.83 22.12 22.16
C ILE A 137 3.07 21.00 23.18
N PRO A 138 4.15 20.23 23.03
CA PRO A 138 4.42 19.06 23.86
C PRO A 138 4.50 19.37 25.35
N GLU A 139 5.06 20.53 25.72
CA GLU A 139 5.34 20.93 27.10
C GLU A 139 4.07 21.04 27.96
N VAL A 140 2.94 21.36 27.34
CA VAL A 140 1.64 21.51 28.02
C VAL A 140 0.56 20.59 27.45
N ASN A 141 0.95 19.63 26.60
CA ASN A 141 0.06 18.69 25.92
C ASN A 141 -1.14 19.36 25.21
N ARG A 142 -0.90 20.50 24.55
CA ARG A 142 -1.93 21.25 23.81
C ARG A 142 -1.85 20.91 22.31
N ILE A 143 -2.99 20.69 21.69
CA ILE A 143 -3.14 20.44 20.26
C ILE A 143 -4.29 21.29 19.71
N GLY A 144 -4.24 21.63 18.43
CA GLY A 144 -5.30 22.36 17.76
C GLY A 144 -4.92 22.78 16.35
N PRO A 145 -5.77 23.54 15.64
CA PRO A 145 -5.40 24.16 14.38
C PRO A 145 -4.57 25.44 14.58
N ALA A 146 -3.71 25.74 13.63
CA ALA A 146 -3.00 27.01 13.55
C ALA A 146 -3.00 27.50 12.11
N ILE A 147 -3.11 28.82 11.93
CA ILE A 147 -2.73 29.45 10.66
C ILE A 147 -1.22 29.66 10.68
N VAL A 148 -0.55 29.12 9.67
CA VAL A 148 0.89 29.25 9.46
C VAL A 148 1.09 30.11 8.24
N ILE A 149 1.71 31.26 8.44
CA ILE A 149 2.00 32.24 7.39
C ILE A 149 3.51 32.32 7.22
N ALA A 150 4.02 31.90 6.07
CA ALA A 150 5.39 32.22 5.66
C ALA A 150 5.35 33.36 4.65
N PHE A 151 6.17 34.38 4.84
CA PHE A 151 6.21 35.53 3.93
C PHE A 151 7.62 36.08 3.78
N PHE A 152 7.83 36.77 2.65
CA PHE A 152 9.09 37.44 2.33
C PHE A 152 8.82 38.62 1.39
N ALA A 153 9.71 39.60 1.40
CA ALA A 153 9.62 40.79 0.56
C ALA A 153 10.77 40.81 -0.46
N VAL A 154 10.47 41.18 -1.70
CA VAL A 154 11.46 41.29 -2.79
C VAL A 154 11.25 42.59 -3.53
N SER A 155 12.32 43.36 -3.73
CA SER A 155 12.32 44.55 -4.61
C SER A 155 13.01 44.30 -5.95
N ASP A 156 13.91 43.32 -6.02
CA ASP A 156 14.67 42.94 -7.22
C ASP A 156 14.72 41.41 -7.36
N MET A 157 14.24 40.90 -8.49
CA MET A 157 14.22 39.47 -8.80
C MET A 157 15.63 38.87 -8.99
N ARG A 158 16.67 39.70 -9.08
CA ARG A 158 18.08 39.29 -9.18
C ARG A 158 18.75 39.08 -7.83
N ALA A 159 18.05 39.29 -6.71
CA ALA A 159 18.60 39.07 -5.39
C ALA A 159 19.08 37.63 -5.21
N SER A 160 20.19 37.46 -4.49
CA SER A 160 20.81 36.14 -4.20
C SER A 160 20.44 35.60 -2.82
N VAL A 161 19.67 36.36 -2.04
CA VAL A 161 19.23 36.00 -0.69
C VAL A 161 17.75 36.37 -0.55
N VAL A 162 16.98 35.47 0.05
CA VAL A 162 15.56 35.67 0.38
C VAL A 162 15.35 35.35 1.85
N ASP A 163 15.10 36.40 2.64
CA ASP A 163 14.77 36.26 4.05
C ASP A 163 13.27 35.95 4.19
N GLN A 164 12.96 34.73 4.64
CA GLN A 164 11.59 34.30 4.91
C GLN A 164 11.30 34.30 6.40
N TYR A 165 10.15 34.85 6.74
CA TYR A 165 9.65 34.98 8.11
C TYR A 165 8.39 34.15 8.29
N ILE A 166 8.14 33.68 9.51
CA ILE A 166 7.01 32.83 9.84
C ILE A 166 6.19 33.49 10.95
N LEU A 167 4.87 33.61 10.73
CA LEU A 167 3.90 33.96 11.76
C LEU A 167 2.96 32.78 11.99
N LEU A 168 2.67 32.50 13.25
CA LEU A 168 1.64 31.54 13.63
C LEU A 168 0.53 32.24 14.39
N GLY A 169 -0.71 31.94 14.02
CA GLY A 169 -1.89 32.21 14.82
C GLY A 169 -2.47 30.89 15.34
N LEU A 170 -2.35 30.63 16.64
CA LEU A 170 -2.89 29.42 17.25
C LEU A 170 -4.43 29.48 17.34
N ASP A 171 -5.08 28.32 17.28
CA ASP A 171 -6.54 28.12 17.35
C ASP A 171 -7.33 28.84 16.25
N TYR A 172 -6.66 29.07 15.11
CA TYR A 172 -7.27 29.61 13.91
C TYR A 172 -8.37 28.70 13.37
N ALA A 173 -9.32 29.28 12.62
CA ALA A 173 -10.57 28.67 12.15
C ALA A 173 -11.63 28.42 13.24
N PHE A 174 -11.30 28.65 14.51
CA PHE A 174 -12.26 28.60 15.63
C PHE A 174 -12.21 29.84 16.55
N THR A 175 -11.45 30.87 16.14
CA THR A 175 -11.27 32.13 16.88
C THR A 175 -11.32 33.31 15.91
N HIS A 176 -12.04 34.39 16.25
CA HIS A 176 -12.15 35.59 15.40
C HIS A 176 -10.83 36.35 15.23
N GLU A 177 -9.99 36.38 16.26
CA GLU A 177 -8.70 37.08 16.26
C GLU A 177 -7.64 36.18 16.87
N PRO A 178 -6.98 35.31 16.08
CA PRO A 178 -5.85 34.54 16.59
C PRO A 178 -4.73 35.49 17.05
N LEU A 179 -4.08 35.16 18.17
CA LEU A 179 -2.87 35.87 18.58
C LEU A 179 -1.71 35.45 17.66
N TYR A 180 -1.41 36.30 16.68
CA TYR A 180 -0.25 36.12 15.82
C TYR A 180 1.04 36.45 16.57
N GLU A 181 1.98 35.51 16.56
CA GLU A 181 3.36 35.70 17.06
C GLU A 181 4.34 35.34 15.93
N VAL A 182 5.55 35.92 15.96
CA VAL A 182 6.63 35.59 15.03
C VAL A 182 7.34 34.35 15.54
N TYR A 183 7.70 33.44 14.63
CA TYR A 183 8.38 32.20 14.96
C TYR A 183 9.66 32.02 14.15
N LYS A 184 10.66 31.42 14.78
CA LYS A 184 11.88 30.95 14.14
C LYS A 184 11.79 29.46 13.89
N LEU A 185 12.02 29.04 12.64
CA LEU A 185 12.17 27.63 12.28
C LEU A 185 13.53 27.12 12.74
N GLU A 186 13.53 26.22 13.71
CA GLU A 186 14.76 25.60 14.22
C GLU A 186 15.14 24.39 13.37
N ARG A 187 14.18 23.49 13.12
CA ARG A 187 14.38 22.26 12.32
C ARG A 187 13.08 21.61 11.91
N VAL A 188 13.18 20.59 11.06
CA VAL A 188 12.12 19.60 10.84
C VAL A 188 12.33 18.46 11.85
N SER A 189 11.28 18.01 12.53
CA SER A 189 11.33 16.88 13.46
C SER A 189 11.44 15.54 12.73
N THR A 190 11.78 14.46 13.46
CA THR A 190 11.81 13.09 12.91
C THR A 190 10.46 12.66 12.34
N ASP A 191 9.38 13.16 12.91
CA ASP A 191 8.00 12.82 12.55
C ASP A 191 7.45 13.78 11.48
N GLY A 192 8.29 14.64 10.90
CA GLY A 192 7.94 15.52 9.78
C GLY A 192 7.20 16.80 10.16
N TYR A 193 7.28 17.26 11.41
CA TYR A 193 6.76 18.57 11.81
C TYR A 193 7.80 19.66 11.64
N TRP A 194 7.38 20.88 11.35
CA TRP A 194 8.19 22.06 11.62
C TRP A 194 8.27 22.28 13.12
N ASN A 195 9.49 22.41 13.63
CA ASN A 195 9.77 22.77 15.01
C ASN A 195 10.11 24.26 15.07
N LEU A 196 9.19 25.02 15.66
CA LEU A 196 9.15 26.46 15.64
C LEU A 196 9.26 27.00 17.07
N THR A 197 10.08 28.02 17.28
CA THR A 197 10.22 28.71 18.58
C THR A 197 9.65 30.12 18.47
N SER A 198 8.78 30.50 19.40
CA SER A 198 8.15 31.82 19.39
C SER A 198 9.15 32.92 19.75
N ILE A 199 8.96 34.09 19.14
CA ILE A 199 9.66 35.34 19.47
C ILE A 199 8.60 36.29 20.04
N PRO A 200 8.38 36.32 21.37
CA PRO A 200 7.36 37.16 21.96
C PRO A 200 7.75 38.65 21.88
N GLU A 201 6.74 39.51 21.74
CA GLU A 201 6.92 40.97 21.80
C GLU A 201 7.43 41.43 23.17
N ASP A 202 6.90 40.82 24.24
CA ASP A 202 7.34 41.02 25.62
C ASP A 202 7.51 39.67 26.33
N LEU A 203 8.76 39.37 26.72
CA LEU A 203 9.14 38.15 27.45
C LEU A 203 8.52 38.06 28.85
N ALA A 204 8.15 39.19 29.46
CA ALA A 204 7.52 39.21 30.79
C ALA A 204 6.03 38.80 30.72
N LEU A 205 5.36 39.11 29.61
CA LEU A 205 3.95 38.81 29.40
C LEU A 205 3.74 37.45 28.72
N ASN A 206 4.60 37.11 27.75
CA ASN A 206 4.48 35.89 26.96
C ASN A 206 5.79 35.09 27.01
N PRO A 207 5.80 33.89 27.65
CA PRO A 207 6.97 33.04 27.63
C PRO A 207 7.24 32.50 26.23
N VAL A 208 8.51 32.19 25.96
CA VAL A 208 8.92 31.49 24.73
C VAL A 208 8.27 30.10 24.69
N LYS A 209 7.64 29.76 23.57
CA LYS A 209 6.93 28.51 23.32
C LYS A 209 7.61 27.75 22.19
N THR A 210 7.65 26.43 22.30
CA THR A 210 8.02 25.55 21.19
C THR A 210 6.77 24.92 20.61
N VAL A 211 6.54 25.14 19.33
CA VAL A 211 5.34 24.68 18.62
C VAL A 211 5.77 23.78 17.48
N LEU A 212 5.15 22.60 17.41
CA LEU A 212 5.27 21.69 16.28
C LEU A 212 4.09 21.89 15.35
N THR A 213 4.31 22.22 14.07
CA THR A 213 3.23 22.35 13.09
C THR A 213 3.44 21.48 11.86
N ALA A 214 2.36 20.90 11.35
CA ALA A 214 2.37 20.24 10.05
C ALA A 214 0.95 20.20 9.48
N ARG A 215 0.86 20.19 8.16
CA ARG A 215 -0.38 19.81 7.49
C ARG A 215 -0.51 18.29 7.53
N ARG A 216 -1.38 17.75 8.37
CA ARG A 216 -1.56 16.31 8.52
C ARG A 216 -2.60 15.81 7.53
N ARG A 217 -2.31 14.69 6.87
CA ARG A 217 -3.21 14.05 5.90
C ARG A 217 -3.24 12.55 6.09
N GLY A 218 -4.31 11.92 5.62
CA GLY A 218 -4.50 10.48 5.71
C GLY A 218 -5.61 10.12 6.69
N PHE A 219 -5.59 8.88 7.15
CA PHE A 219 -6.75 8.28 7.77
C PHE A 219 -6.37 7.30 8.88
N TYR A 220 -7.33 7.05 9.78
CA TYR A 220 -7.18 6.08 10.86
C TYR A 220 -8.49 5.32 11.11
N LEU A 221 -8.41 4.12 11.69
CA LEU A 221 -9.60 3.29 11.95
C LEU A 221 -10.25 3.60 13.32
N SER A 222 -9.53 3.35 14.41
CA SER A 222 -10.03 3.56 15.78
C SER A 222 -9.50 4.87 16.36
N ALA A 223 -8.18 4.97 16.46
CA ALA A 223 -7.42 6.14 16.88
C ALA A 223 -6.11 6.23 16.10
N GLU A 224 -5.56 7.44 15.99
CA GLU A 224 -4.30 7.68 15.27
C GLU A 224 -3.12 6.90 15.85
N SER A 225 -3.11 6.67 17.16
CA SER A 225 -2.06 5.93 17.88
C SER A 225 -2.17 4.40 17.76
N GLU A 226 -3.26 3.88 17.18
CA GLU A 226 -3.50 2.44 17.08
C GLU A 226 -3.32 1.91 15.67
N GLN A 227 -4.07 2.45 14.72
CA GLN A 227 -4.12 2.02 13.32
C GLN A 227 -4.33 3.24 12.43
N SER A 228 -3.26 3.71 11.82
CA SER A 228 -3.27 4.93 11.02
C SER A 228 -2.24 4.91 9.91
N ASN A 229 -2.59 5.62 8.84
CA ASN A 229 -1.69 5.91 7.73
C ASN A 229 -1.78 7.41 7.49
N ILE A 230 -0.84 8.12 8.08
CA ILE A 230 -0.83 9.58 8.15
C ILE A 230 0.43 10.09 7.46
N ARG A 231 0.35 11.28 6.88
CA ARG A 231 1.50 11.99 6.35
C ARG A 231 1.52 13.40 6.91
N ASN A 232 2.63 13.77 7.53
CA ASN A 232 2.87 15.12 7.98
C ASN A 232 3.60 15.89 6.89
N LEU A 233 2.96 16.94 6.38
CA LEU A 233 3.42 17.74 5.26
C LEU A 233 3.88 19.11 5.74
N VAL A 234 5.08 19.50 5.32
CA VAL A 234 5.66 20.83 5.50
C VAL A 234 6.28 21.29 4.20
N TRP A 235 6.35 22.59 3.91
CA TRP A 235 7.03 23.06 2.70
C TRP A 235 8.49 23.42 2.96
N THR A 236 9.27 23.53 1.89
CA THR A 236 10.65 23.99 1.94
C THR A 236 10.71 25.49 1.77
N LEU A 237 11.46 26.19 2.63
CA LEU A 237 11.73 27.62 2.51
C LEU A 237 12.97 27.83 1.63
N GLU A 238 12.78 28.45 0.47
CA GLU A 238 13.85 28.81 -0.47
C GLU A 238 14.62 30.04 0.02
N LYS A 239 15.95 29.99 -0.02
CA LYS A 239 16.80 31.03 0.58
C LYS A 239 17.64 31.79 -0.43
N ALA A 240 17.80 31.26 -1.64
CA ALA A 240 18.81 31.77 -2.59
C ALA A 240 18.24 32.44 -3.84
N SER A 241 16.98 32.18 -4.20
CA SER A 241 16.39 32.68 -5.45
C SER A 241 14.97 33.18 -5.26
N PRO A 242 14.70 34.49 -5.46
CA PRO A 242 13.35 35.05 -5.49
C PRO A 242 12.44 34.34 -6.48
N THR A 243 12.94 34.06 -7.69
CA THR A 243 12.20 33.35 -8.73
C THR A 243 11.68 32.01 -8.24
N ARG A 244 12.56 31.19 -7.64
CA ARG A 244 12.15 29.88 -7.09
C ARG A 244 11.27 30.04 -5.85
N ALA A 245 11.55 30.99 -4.98
CA ALA A 245 10.75 31.25 -3.79
C ALA A 245 9.32 31.67 -4.15
N ILE A 246 9.12 32.40 -5.25
CA ILE A 246 7.82 32.87 -5.73
C ILE A 246 7.08 31.77 -6.50
N SER A 247 7.74 31.05 -7.42
CA SER A 247 7.03 30.04 -8.24
C SER A 247 6.86 28.70 -7.58
N LEU A 248 7.86 28.21 -6.84
CA LEU A 248 7.85 26.85 -6.31
C LEU A 248 7.34 26.82 -4.86
N TRP A 249 6.23 26.12 -4.64
CA TRP A 249 5.77 25.75 -3.30
C TRP A 249 5.96 24.24 -3.11
N GLN A 250 7.18 23.86 -2.71
CA GLN A 250 7.58 22.46 -2.60
C GLN A 250 7.23 21.89 -1.23
N TRP A 251 6.21 21.04 -1.21
CA TRP A 251 5.82 20.26 -0.03
C TRP A 251 6.63 18.98 0.09
N ARG A 252 7.07 18.68 1.32
CA ARG A 252 7.72 17.43 1.72
C ARG A 252 6.85 16.74 2.75
N GLY A 253 6.66 15.43 2.61
CA GLY A 253 5.82 14.64 3.50
C GLY A 253 6.60 13.52 4.16
N GLN A 254 6.50 13.41 5.47
CA GLN A 254 6.97 12.24 6.22
C GLN A 254 5.77 11.32 6.48
N PRO A 255 5.79 10.06 6.01
CA PRO A 255 4.75 9.11 6.35
C PRO A 255 4.94 8.56 7.76
N LEU A 256 3.81 8.41 8.46
CA LEU A 256 3.66 7.86 9.79
C LEU A 256 2.61 6.75 9.70
N ILE A 257 3.08 5.51 9.69
CA ILE A 257 2.22 4.32 9.64
C ILE A 257 2.27 3.68 11.02
N PHE A 258 1.10 3.53 11.64
CA PHE A 258 0.94 2.80 12.89
C PHE A 258 -0.03 1.65 12.66
N ASP A 259 0.36 0.44 13.06
CA ASP A 259 -0.53 -0.72 13.08
C ASP A 259 -0.20 -1.58 14.31
N SER A 260 -0.96 -1.38 15.39
CA SER A 260 -0.83 -2.15 16.64
C SER A 260 -1.20 -3.62 16.49
N TRP A 261 -1.86 -4.00 15.40
CA TRP A 261 -2.28 -5.36 15.09
C TRP A 261 -1.39 -6.04 14.05
N ALA A 262 -0.32 -5.38 13.57
CA ALA A 262 0.58 -5.94 12.56
C ALA A 262 1.16 -7.33 12.94
N TRP A 263 1.26 -7.64 14.24
CA TRP A 263 1.73 -8.93 14.73
C TRP A 263 0.87 -10.12 14.27
N VAL A 264 -0.41 -9.92 13.92
CA VAL A 264 -1.28 -11.00 13.43
C VAL A 264 -0.75 -11.60 12.12
N HIS A 265 0.02 -10.82 11.36
CA HIS A 265 0.68 -11.26 10.13
C HIS A 265 1.91 -12.13 10.39
N GLY A 266 2.33 -12.27 11.64
CA GLY A 266 3.36 -13.23 12.08
C GLY A 266 3.02 -14.69 11.75
N ILE A 267 1.76 -15.01 11.41
CA ILE A 267 1.37 -16.32 10.86
C ILE A 267 2.17 -16.69 9.60
N HIS A 268 2.56 -15.70 8.78
CA HIS A 268 3.37 -15.94 7.59
C HIS A 268 4.78 -16.41 7.93
N MET A 269 5.32 -16.03 9.09
CA MET A 269 6.60 -16.55 9.55
C MET A 269 6.52 -18.05 9.80
N ILE A 270 5.40 -18.53 10.39
CA ILE A 270 5.16 -19.96 10.60
C ILE A 270 5.02 -20.67 9.25
N PHE A 271 4.26 -20.10 8.30
CA PHE A 271 4.11 -20.67 6.96
C PHE A 271 5.44 -20.75 6.22
N CYS A 272 6.28 -19.72 6.37
CA CYS A 272 7.62 -19.65 5.80
C CYS A 272 8.52 -20.76 6.35
N VAL A 273 8.61 -20.91 7.68
CA VAL A 273 9.42 -21.96 8.32
C VAL A 273 8.98 -23.36 7.87
N GLN A 274 7.67 -23.61 7.83
CA GLN A 274 7.13 -24.89 7.33
C GLN A 274 7.53 -25.14 5.87
N THR A 275 7.40 -24.12 5.02
CA THR A 275 7.69 -24.23 3.58
C THR A 275 9.19 -24.43 3.34
N LEU A 276 10.05 -23.68 4.03
CA LEU A 276 11.50 -23.84 3.97
C LEU A 276 11.92 -25.24 4.41
N PHE A 277 11.34 -25.77 5.49
CA PHE A 277 11.64 -27.12 5.94
C PHE A 277 11.25 -28.18 4.91
N SER A 278 10.07 -28.07 4.31
CA SER A 278 9.64 -28.95 3.21
C SER A 278 10.58 -28.86 2.00
N LEU A 279 11.04 -27.66 1.64
CA LEU A 279 12.03 -27.47 0.58
C LEU A 279 13.37 -28.10 0.94
N CYS A 280 13.82 -28.00 2.18
CA CYS A 280 15.02 -28.70 2.65
C CYS A 280 14.88 -30.22 2.52
N VAL A 281 13.71 -30.79 2.88
CA VAL A 281 13.43 -32.22 2.71
C VAL A 281 13.49 -32.61 1.23
N LEU A 282 12.86 -31.84 0.34
CA LEU A 282 12.94 -32.07 -1.10
C LEU A 282 14.40 -32.01 -1.60
N MET A 283 15.15 -30.99 -1.22
CA MET A 283 16.55 -30.83 -1.60
C MET A 283 17.43 -31.99 -1.13
N LEU A 284 17.19 -32.53 0.08
CA LEU A 284 17.86 -33.73 0.56
C LEU A 284 17.56 -34.94 -0.31
N ILE A 285 16.30 -35.14 -0.71
CA ILE A 285 15.91 -36.26 -1.60
C ILE A 285 16.57 -36.10 -2.98
N VAL A 286 16.52 -34.90 -3.56
CA VAL A 286 17.16 -34.59 -4.85
C VAL A 286 18.66 -34.85 -4.79
N TYR A 287 19.32 -34.39 -3.72
CA TYR A 287 20.74 -34.64 -3.48
C TYR A 287 21.05 -36.15 -3.40
N ARG A 288 20.26 -36.92 -2.65
CA ARG A 288 20.43 -38.38 -2.55
C ARG A 288 20.24 -39.08 -3.89
N LYS A 289 19.23 -38.69 -4.65
CA LYS A 289 19.02 -39.21 -6.01
C LYS A 289 20.19 -38.91 -6.94
N ALA A 290 20.73 -37.70 -6.86
CA ALA A 290 21.91 -37.31 -7.64
C ALA A 290 23.13 -38.14 -7.24
N CYS A 291 23.36 -38.39 -5.94
CA CYS A 291 24.40 -39.30 -5.46
C CYS A 291 24.20 -40.75 -5.96
N ASP A 292 22.96 -41.20 -6.10
CA ASP A 292 22.61 -42.51 -6.69
C ASP A 292 22.72 -42.53 -8.24
N GLY A 293 23.22 -41.45 -8.87
CA GLY A 293 23.37 -41.32 -10.32
C GLY A 293 22.04 -41.09 -11.07
N LYS A 294 20.98 -40.65 -10.39
CA LYS A 294 19.65 -40.45 -10.96
C LYS A 294 19.25 -38.97 -10.89
N VAL A 295 18.77 -38.42 -12.00
CA VAL A 295 18.18 -37.07 -12.03
C VAL A 295 16.70 -37.18 -11.73
N TRP A 296 16.29 -36.64 -10.58
CA TRP A 296 14.88 -36.59 -10.16
C TRP A 296 14.64 -35.30 -9.39
N ILE A 297 13.58 -34.57 -9.75
CA ILE A 297 13.12 -33.35 -9.08
C ILE A 297 11.64 -33.52 -8.83
N GLY A 298 11.25 -33.59 -7.56
CA GLY A 298 9.86 -33.71 -7.14
C GLY A 298 9.13 -32.36 -7.09
N ASP A 299 7.81 -32.41 -6.99
CA ASP A 299 6.95 -31.24 -6.82
C ASP A 299 7.22 -30.54 -5.47
N SER A 300 7.71 -29.30 -5.50
CA SER A 300 7.96 -28.49 -4.30
C SER A 300 6.72 -28.27 -3.42
N PHE A 301 5.52 -28.39 -3.99
CA PHE A 301 4.24 -28.22 -3.30
C PHE A 301 3.60 -29.55 -2.87
N ALA A 302 4.20 -30.72 -3.16
CA ALA A 302 3.67 -32.03 -2.77
C ALA A 302 3.43 -32.18 -1.25
N SER A 303 4.28 -31.52 -0.46
CA SER A 303 4.21 -31.48 1.00
C SER A 303 3.06 -30.62 1.53
N LEU A 304 2.49 -29.74 0.70
CA LEU A 304 1.35 -28.90 1.05
C LEU A 304 0.07 -29.63 0.66
N SER A 305 -0.59 -30.22 1.66
CA SER A 305 -1.91 -30.81 1.43
C SER A 305 -2.94 -29.69 1.13
N ASN A 306 -4.00 -30.01 0.37
CA ASN A 306 -5.11 -29.06 0.19
C ASN A 306 -5.72 -28.62 1.52
N SER A 307 -5.76 -29.54 2.51
CA SER A 307 -6.26 -29.22 3.85
C SER A 307 -5.40 -28.15 4.51
N THR A 308 -4.08 -28.29 4.44
CA THR A 308 -3.12 -27.31 4.96
C THR A 308 -3.30 -25.95 4.26
N LEU A 309 -3.44 -25.92 2.93
CA LEU A 309 -3.66 -24.68 2.18
C LEU A 309 -4.97 -23.99 2.56
N ILE A 310 -6.06 -24.74 2.72
CA ILE A 310 -7.36 -24.20 3.16
C ILE A 310 -7.25 -23.64 4.58
N VAL A 311 -6.60 -24.35 5.51
CA VAL A 311 -6.38 -23.85 6.88
C VAL A 311 -5.55 -22.57 6.87
N ARG A 312 -4.49 -22.49 6.06
CA ARG A 312 -3.69 -21.26 5.89
C ARG A 312 -4.55 -20.10 5.38
N GLY A 313 -5.40 -20.34 4.37
CA GLY A 313 -6.36 -19.35 3.88
C GLY A 313 -7.33 -18.89 4.97
N LEU A 314 -7.91 -19.81 5.75
CA LEU A 314 -8.80 -19.46 6.86
C LEU A 314 -8.09 -18.65 7.96
N LEU A 315 -6.83 -18.95 8.26
CA LEU A 315 -6.03 -18.19 9.22
C LEU A 315 -5.75 -16.76 8.74
N VAL A 316 -5.41 -16.58 7.46
CA VAL A 316 -5.26 -15.24 6.86
C VAL A 316 -6.59 -14.49 6.85
N PHE A 317 -7.69 -15.15 6.51
CA PHE A 317 -9.01 -14.54 6.58
C PHE A 317 -9.36 -14.09 8.01
N PHE A 318 -9.04 -14.92 9.01
CA PHE A 318 -9.22 -14.56 10.41
C PHE A 318 -8.29 -13.42 10.85
N SER A 319 -7.05 -13.36 10.38
CA SER A 319 -6.12 -12.26 10.68
C SER A 319 -6.67 -10.92 10.18
N TRP A 320 -7.30 -10.89 9.00
CA TRP A 320 -8.00 -9.70 8.50
C TRP A 320 -9.17 -9.28 9.38
N ILE A 321 -9.93 -10.22 9.95
CA ILE A 321 -11.03 -9.90 10.88
C ILE A 321 -10.48 -9.30 12.16
N VAL A 322 -9.44 -9.90 12.74
CA VAL A 322 -8.80 -9.43 13.97
C VAL A 322 -8.19 -8.04 13.79
N ASN A 323 -7.57 -7.78 12.63
CA ASN A 323 -7.01 -6.46 12.28
C ASN A 323 -8.07 -5.44 11.82
N GLY A 324 -9.37 -5.67 12.09
CA GLY A 324 -10.44 -4.74 11.70
C GLY A 324 -10.56 -4.48 10.19
N LYS A 325 -10.02 -5.39 9.36
CA LYS A 325 -9.87 -5.29 7.89
C LYS A 325 -8.92 -4.17 7.43
N TRP A 326 -8.07 -3.65 8.32
CA TRP A 326 -7.16 -2.54 8.06
C TRP A 326 -6.26 -2.78 6.85
N THR A 327 -5.46 -3.84 6.88
CA THR A 327 -4.49 -4.19 5.80
C THR A 327 -5.15 -4.27 4.42
N LEU A 328 -6.38 -4.82 4.35
CA LEU A 328 -7.15 -4.92 3.12
C LEU A 328 -7.60 -3.54 2.63
N LEU A 329 -8.15 -2.73 3.53
CA LEU A 329 -8.69 -1.41 3.22
C LEU A 329 -7.58 -0.45 2.83
N GLU A 330 -6.47 -0.47 3.57
CA GLU A 330 -5.27 0.31 3.31
C GLU A 330 -4.71 0.01 1.90
N PHE A 331 -4.61 -1.27 1.52
CA PHE A 331 -4.23 -1.66 0.16
C PHE A 331 -5.22 -1.18 -0.90
N CYS A 332 -6.53 -1.28 -0.65
CA CYS A 332 -7.53 -0.77 -1.59
C CYS A 332 -7.42 0.75 -1.77
N ILE A 333 -7.26 1.49 -0.69
CA ILE A 333 -7.12 2.96 -0.71
C ILE A 333 -5.82 3.36 -1.41
N SER A 334 -4.70 2.70 -1.10
CA SER A 334 -3.41 2.94 -1.76
C SER A 334 -3.49 2.74 -3.27
N ASN A 335 -4.05 1.62 -3.74
CA ASN A 335 -4.24 1.41 -5.18
C ASN A 335 -5.18 2.44 -5.82
N ALA A 336 -6.23 2.87 -5.12
CA ALA A 336 -7.16 3.88 -5.63
C ALA A 336 -6.49 5.25 -5.81
N ASN A 337 -5.66 5.61 -4.83
CA ASN A 337 -4.89 6.83 -4.83
C ASN A 337 -3.81 6.84 -5.92
N ASP A 338 -3.10 5.72 -6.13
CA ASP A 338 -2.16 5.56 -7.24
C ASP A 338 -2.84 5.66 -8.62
N LEU A 339 -4.05 5.12 -8.75
CA LEU A 339 -4.83 5.17 -10.00
C LEU A 339 -5.34 6.57 -10.33
N THR A 340 -5.66 7.37 -9.31
CA THR A 340 -6.25 8.71 -9.46
C THR A 340 -5.24 9.83 -9.38
N GLY A 341 -4.09 9.61 -8.76
CA GLY A 341 -3.09 10.65 -8.49
C GLY A 341 -3.50 11.62 -7.38
N THR A 342 -4.47 11.27 -6.53
CA THR A 342 -5.04 12.17 -5.50
C THR A 342 -4.10 12.42 -4.33
N GLN A 343 -3.56 11.37 -3.71
CA GLN A 343 -2.50 11.47 -2.70
C GLN A 343 -1.58 10.25 -2.74
N LEU A 344 -0.46 10.30 -2.02
CA LEU A 344 0.41 9.13 -1.83
C LEU A 344 0.04 8.47 -0.50
N VAL A 345 -0.33 7.19 -0.55
CA VAL A 345 -0.64 6.37 0.63
C VAL A 345 0.36 5.21 0.68
N PRO A 346 1.45 5.35 1.46
CA PRO A 346 2.49 4.34 1.55
C PRO A 346 1.99 3.13 2.35
N ILE A 347 2.30 1.93 1.89
CA ILE A 347 1.86 0.68 2.53
C ILE A 347 2.99 -0.33 2.61
N HIS A 348 2.85 -1.32 3.49
CA HIS A 348 3.70 -2.51 3.46
C HIS A 348 3.16 -3.52 2.45
N SER A 349 3.50 -3.33 1.17
CA SER A 349 3.00 -4.13 0.04
C SER A 349 3.20 -5.64 0.21
N GLU A 350 4.34 -6.04 0.78
CA GLU A 350 4.71 -7.45 0.95
C GLU A 350 3.75 -8.21 1.87
N ILE A 351 3.20 -7.55 2.89
CA ILE A 351 2.26 -8.18 3.83
C ILE A 351 0.97 -8.53 3.10
N VAL A 352 0.41 -7.55 2.38
CA VAL A 352 -0.84 -7.75 1.63
C VAL A 352 -0.63 -8.73 0.49
N HIS A 353 0.52 -8.68 -0.18
CA HIS A 353 0.87 -9.62 -1.25
C HIS A 353 0.88 -11.07 -0.72
N ALA A 354 1.54 -11.32 0.41
CA ALA A 354 1.57 -12.62 1.05
C ALA A 354 0.17 -13.10 1.47
N ASP A 355 -0.64 -12.22 2.08
CA ASP A 355 -2.02 -12.53 2.45
C ASP A 355 -2.85 -12.96 1.22
N LEU A 356 -2.83 -12.14 0.17
CA LEU A 356 -3.60 -12.39 -1.04
C LEU A 356 -3.12 -13.65 -1.75
N MET A 357 -1.80 -13.87 -1.88
CA MET A 357 -1.24 -15.08 -2.48
C MET A 357 -1.75 -16.32 -1.77
N VAL A 358 -1.63 -16.39 -0.45
CA VAL A 358 -2.10 -17.55 0.35
C VAL A 358 -3.60 -17.77 0.16
N MET A 359 -4.39 -16.69 0.17
CA MET A 359 -5.84 -16.76 -0.07
C MET A 359 -6.16 -17.33 -1.45
N PHE A 360 -5.53 -16.83 -2.51
CA PHE A 360 -5.80 -17.31 -3.87
C PHE A 360 -5.31 -18.74 -4.11
N LEU A 361 -4.14 -19.11 -3.59
CA LEU A 361 -3.68 -20.50 -3.67
C LEU A 361 -4.64 -21.46 -2.94
N SER A 362 -5.22 -21.04 -1.81
CA SER A 362 -6.26 -21.82 -1.12
C SER A 362 -7.52 -21.98 -1.98
N LEU A 363 -7.96 -20.91 -2.64
CA LEU A 363 -9.12 -20.92 -3.55
C LEU A 363 -8.84 -21.79 -4.78
N PHE A 364 -7.62 -21.78 -5.30
CA PHE A 364 -7.21 -22.61 -6.43
C PHE A 364 -7.25 -24.09 -6.04
N GLY A 365 -6.73 -24.43 -4.86
CA GLY A 365 -6.83 -25.76 -4.28
C GLY A 365 -8.29 -26.22 -4.15
N LEU A 366 -9.17 -25.34 -3.66
CA LEU A 366 -10.60 -25.61 -3.51
C LEU A 366 -11.28 -25.85 -4.88
N VAL A 367 -11.03 -24.98 -5.86
CA VAL A 367 -11.56 -25.13 -7.23
C VAL A 367 -11.08 -26.45 -7.83
N GLY A 368 -9.78 -26.75 -7.78
CA GLY A 368 -9.25 -28.02 -8.26
C GLY A 368 -9.90 -29.22 -7.58
N HIS A 369 -10.14 -29.15 -6.28
CA HIS A 369 -10.83 -30.21 -5.54
C HIS A 369 -12.29 -30.39 -5.99
N ILE A 370 -13.07 -29.31 -6.09
CA ILE A 370 -14.48 -29.33 -6.53
C ILE A 370 -14.62 -29.88 -7.95
N PHE A 371 -13.79 -29.39 -8.87
CA PHE A 371 -13.83 -29.82 -10.27
C PHE A 371 -13.12 -31.14 -10.51
N LYS A 372 -12.51 -31.76 -9.48
CA LYS A 372 -11.71 -32.98 -9.60
C LYS A 372 -10.62 -32.83 -10.67
N GLU A 373 -9.87 -31.74 -10.59
CA GLU A 373 -8.73 -31.45 -11.46
C GLU A 373 -7.48 -31.13 -10.64
N ARG A 374 -6.32 -31.47 -11.22
CA ARG A 374 -5.01 -31.07 -10.71
C ARG A 374 -4.64 -29.74 -11.36
N ILE A 375 -4.29 -28.75 -10.55
CA ILE A 375 -3.84 -27.44 -11.01
C ILE A 375 -2.38 -27.32 -10.63
N ASP A 376 -1.52 -27.14 -11.63
CA ASP A 376 -0.10 -26.96 -11.38
C ASP A 376 0.12 -25.69 -10.52
N PRO A 377 0.76 -25.81 -9.34
CA PRO A 377 1.02 -24.68 -8.46
C PRO A 377 1.79 -23.55 -9.15
N THR A 378 2.71 -23.87 -10.06
CA THR A 378 3.51 -22.90 -10.82
C THR A 378 2.63 -22.05 -11.72
N ILE A 379 1.63 -22.66 -12.37
CA ILE A 379 0.64 -21.93 -13.17
C ILE A 379 -0.18 -21.01 -12.27
N GLY A 380 -0.58 -21.50 -11.10
CA GLY A 380 -1.32 -20.71 -10.11
C GLY A 380 -0.56 -19.47 -9.65
N VAL A 381 0.69 -19.67 -9.19
CA VAL A 381 1.57 -18.57 -8.75
C VAL A 381 1.84 -17.61 -9.90
N PHE A 382 2.21 -18.10 -11.09
CA PHE A 382 2.47 -17.26 -12.26
C PHE A 382 1.25 -16.40 -12.62
N LEU A 383 0.05 -17.00 -12.66
CA LEU A 383 -1.17 -16.29 -13.00
C LEU A 383 -1.52 -15.24 -11.93
N TYR A 384 -1.31 -15.56 -10.65
CA TYR A 384 -1.49 -14.59 -9.57
C TYR A 384 -0.53 -13.40 -9.74
N GLU A 385 0.77 -13.64 -9.91
CA GLU A 385 1.77 -12.56 -10.04
C GLU A 385 1.49 -11.70 -11.27
N ALA A 386 1.23 -12.33 -12.42
CA ALA A 386 0.93 -11.62 -13.66
C ALA A 386 -0.27 -10.68 -13.51
N ILE A 387 -1.34 -11.11 -12.83
CA ILE A 387 -2.53 -10.29 -12.61
C ILE A 387 -2.33 -9.29 -11.47
N HIS A 388 -1.59 -9.65 -10.41
CA HIS A 388 -1.30 -8.78 -9.29
C HIS A 388 -0.44 -7.58 -9.73
N ASP A 389 0.60 -7.81 -10.53
CA ASP A 389 1.48 -6.76 -11.05
C ASP A 389 0.75 -5.85 -12.05
N ASN A 390 -0.11 -6.43 -12.89
CA ASN A 390 -0.90 -5.67 -13.85
C ASN A 390 -2.22 -5.12 -13.28
N ARG A 391 -2.46 -5.23 -11.96
CA ARG A 391 -3.76 -4.90 -11.33
C ARG A 391 -4.26 -3.49 -11.67
N GLN A 392 -3.37 -2.51 -11.72
CA GLN A 392 -3.75 -1.12 -11.99
C GLN A 392 -4.17 -0.94 -13.47
N HIS A 393 -3.41 -1.53 -14.40
CA HIS A 393 -3.76 -1.53 -15.82
C HIS A 393 -5.11 -2.20 -16.06
N ILE A 394 -5.36 -3.34 -15.41
CA ILE A 394 -6.63 -4.07 -15.49
C ILE A 394 -7.81 -3.20 -15.03
N VAL A 395 -7.68 -2.46 -13.92
CA VAL A 395 -8.74 -1.55 -13.47
C VAL A 395 -8.96 -0.42 -14.48
N LYS A 396 -7.90 0.13 -15.08
CA LYS A 396 -8.02 1.18 -16.12
C LYS A 396 -8.75 0.71 -17.37
N MET A 397 -8.68 -0.59 -17.71
CA MET A 397 -9.40 -1.17 -18.84
C MET A 397 -10.92 -1.24 -18.65
N ALA A 398 -11.42 -1.08 -17.41
CA ALA A 398 -12.83 -1.15 -17.08
C ALA A 398 -13.34 0.21 -16.56
N PRO A 399 -13.87 1.11 -17.43
CA PRO A 399 -14.23 2.49 -17.05
C PRO A 399 -15.21 2.58 -15.87
N ALA A 400 -16.20 1.69 -15.79
CA ALA A 400 -17.17 1.68 -14.69
C ALA A 400 -16.53 1.34 -13.33
N VAL A 401 -15.55 0.43 -13.32
CA VAL A 401 -14.80 0.07 -12.12
C VAL A 401 -13.89 1.23 -11.72
N LEU A 402 -13.16 1.80 -12.68
CA LEU A 402 -12.29 2.96 -12.45
C LEU A 402 -13.07 4.14 -11.88
N GLN A 403 -14.27 4.44 -12.40
CA GLN A 403 -15.10 5.53 -11.90
C GLN A 403 -15.55 5.29 -10.45
N THR A 404 -15.86 4.04 -10.09
CA THR A 404 -16.24 3.67 -8.71
C THR A 404 -15.06 3.86 -7.75
N VAL A 405 -13.87 3.44 -8.17
CA VAL A 405 -12.63 3.60 -7.40
C VAL A 405 -12.28 5.08 -7.25
N ARG A 406 -12.36 5.85 -8.34
CA ARG A 406 -12.11 7.31 -8.35
C ARG A 406 -13.06 8.06 -7.43
N ALA A 407 -14.36 7.81 -7.55
CA ALA A 407 -15.36 8.49 -6.72
C ALA A 407 -15.14 8.25 -5.22
N PHE A 408 -14.64 7.07 -4.82
CA PHE A 408 -14.27 6.83 -3.43
C PHE A 408 -12.98 7.56 -3.05
N SER A 409 -11.93 7.50 -3.88
CA SER A 409 -10.64 8.16 -3.61
C SER A 409 -10.82 9.68 -3.45
N ASP A 410 -11.54 10.33 -4.37
CA ASP A 410 -11.77 11.78 -4.34
C ASP A 410 -12.59 12.18 -3.10
N LYS A 411 -13.57 11.36 -2.74
CA LYS A 411 -14.37 11.57 -1.53
C LYS A 411 -13.53 11.41 -0.27
N GLU A 412 -12.79 10.31 -0.15
CA GLU A 412 -11.95 10.01 1.01
C GLU A 412 -10.90 11.10 1.22
N TYR A 413 -10.23 11.53 0.16
CA TYR A 413 -9.26 12.63 0.22
C TYR A 413 -9.84 13.89 0.87
N ARG A 414 -11.09 14.23 0.55
CA ARG A 414 -11.80 15.42 1.07
C ARG A 414 -12.44 15.22 2.45
N LEU A 415 -12.52 14.01 3.00
CA LEU A 415 -13.13 13.77 4.32
C LEU A 415 -12.36 14.45 5.45
N GLY A 416 -11.06 14.67 5.27
CA GLY A 416 -10.22 15.38 6.24
C GLY A 416 -10.53 16.88 6.38
N ILE A 417 -11.33 17.46 5.48
CA ILE A 417 -11.74 18.87 5.59
C ILE A 417 -12.69 19.00 6.78
N ALA A 418 -12.29 19.75 7.80
CA ALA A 418 -13.07 19.91 9.01
C ALA A 418 -14.45 20.52 8.68
N PRO A 419 -15.55 19.90 9.13
CA PRO A 419 -16.86 20.51 9.03
C PRO A 419 -16.92 21.72 9.97
N VAL A 420 -17.49 22.83 9.47
CA VAL A 420 -17.66 24.07 10.25
C VAL A 420 -19.14 24.46 10.26
N THR A 421 -19.61 24.93 11.40
CA THR A 421 -20.92 25.58 11.56
C THR A 421 -20.94 26.92 10.83
N ASP A 422 -22.14 27.49 10.60
CA ASP A 422 -22.25 28.79 9.94
C ASP A 422 -21.54 29.90 10.73
N LEU A 423 -21.64 29.89 12.06
CA LEU A 423 -20.91 30.81 12.94
C LEU A 423 -19.38 30.67 12.80
N GLN A 424 -18.86 29.45 12.66
CA GLN A 424 -17.42 29.22 12.44
C GLN A 424 -16.99 29.65 11.03
N ARG A 425 -17.87 29.57 10.03
CA ARG A 425 -17.60 30.07 8.67
C ARG A 425 -17.50 31.60 8.66
N GLU A 426 -18.29 32.28 9.48
CA GLU A 426 -18.17 33.73 9.68
C GLU A 426 -16.84 34.13 10.35
N MET A 427 -16.21 33.25 11.15
CA MET A 427 -14.92 33.52 11.79
C MET A 427 -13.74 33.49 10.82
N SER A 428 -13.74 32.53 9.89
CA SER A 428 -12.68 32.38 8.89
C SER A 428 -13.19 31.66 7.65
N PRO A 429 -12.90 32.17 6.43
CA PRO A 429 -13.23 31.46 5.20
C PRO A 429 -12.32 30.24 4.97
N MET A 430 -11.08 30.27 5.47
CA MET A 430 -10.16 29.13 5.40
C MET A 430 -10.49 28.06 6.44
N ARG A 431 -10.28 26.77 6.09
CA ARG A 431 -10.64 25.61 6.93
C ARG A 431 -9.45 24.74 7.24
N LEU A 432 -9.48 24.12 8.42
CA LEU A 432 -8.55 23.04 8.75
C LEU A 432 -8.84 21.84 7.84
N TRP A 433 -7.79 21.24 7.31
CA TRP A 433 -7.90 19.97 6.61
C TRP A 433 -6.80 19.03 7.10
N THR A 434 -7.23 18.11 7.96
CA THR A 434 -6.45 17.22 8.82
C THR A 434 -6.74 15.74 8.49
N THR A 435 -6.36 14.85 9.38
CA THR A 435 -6.64 13.41 9.34
C THR A 435 -8.12 13.11 9.61
N ASP A 436 -8.65 12.04 8.98
CA ASP A 436 -10.04 11.60 9.20
C ASP A 436 -10.13 10.16 9.74
N LYS A 437 -11.22 9.89 10.46
CA LYS A 437 -11.58 8.56 10.93
C LYS A 437 -12.38 7.81 9.88
N LEU A 438 -11.92 6.64 9.48
CA LEU A 438 -12.68 5.73 8.62
C LEU A 438 -13.88 5.15 9.36
N LYS A 439 -15.05 5.80 9.23
CA LYS A 439 -16.27 5.44 9.95
C LYS A 439 -16.90 4.12 9.48
N SER A 440 -16.77 3.78 8.20
CA SER A 440 -17.34 2.54 7.65
C SER A 440 -16.62 2.07 6.38
N VAL A 441 -16.60 0.75 6.17
CA VAL A 441 -16.06 0.13 4.96
C VAL A 441 -17.09 0.25 3.84
N ASN A 442 -16.73 0.92 2.76
CA ASN A 442 -17.58 0.97 1.57
C ASN A 442 -17.43 -0.34 0.78
N ASN A 443 -18.42 -1.24 0.92
CA ASN A 443 -18.42 -2.53 0.25
C ASN A 443 -18.36 -2.44 -1.28
N LYS A 444 -18.98 -1.41 -1.89
CA LYS A 444 -18.92 -1.22 -3.35
C LYS A 444 -17.49 -0.88 -3.80
N PHE A 445 -16.81 -0.04 -3.04
CA PHE A 445 -15.41 0.31 -3.28
C PHE A 445 -14.50 -0.90 -3.13
N VAL A 446 -14.59 -1.64 -2.01
CA VAL A 446 -13.77 -2.83 -1.80
C VAL A 446 -14.02 -3.87 -2.90
N PHE A 447 -15.29 -4.10 -3.26
CA PHE A 447 -15.62 -5.01 -4.36
C PHE A 447 -14.99 -4.56 -5.69
N ALA A 448 -15.07 -3.27 -6.03
CA ALA A 448 -14.47 -2.71 -7.24
C ALA A 448 -12.93 -2.83 -7.25
N SER A 449 -12.28 -2.56 -6.12
CA SER A 449 -10.81 -2.66 -5.96
C SER A 449 -10.30 -4.10 -6.12
N PHE A 450 -11.16 -5.09 -5.90
CA PHE A 450 -10.87 -6.51 -6.13
C PHE A 450 -11.14 -6.99 -7.56
N TYR A 451 -11.53 -6.10 -8.48
CA TYR A 451 -11.84 -6.47 -9.87
C TYR A 451 -10.77 -7.32 -10.58
N PRO A 452 -9.46 -7.00 -10.52
CA PRO A 452 -8.43 -7.85 -11.13
C PRO A 452 -8.42 -9.28 -10.58
N LYS A 453 -8.80 -9.45 -9.32
CA LYS A 453 -8.80 -10.75 -8.64
C LYS A 453 -10.00 -11.60 -9.05
N TYR A 454 -11.11 -10.98 -9.47
CA TYR A 454 -12.20 -11.73 -10.12
C TYR A 454 -11.78 -12.25 -11.49
N ILE A 455 -10.98 -11.48 -12.25
CA ILE A 455 -10.38 -11.94 -13.51
C ILE A 455 -9.45 -13.12 -13.25
N LEU A 456 -8.65 -13.08 -12.18
CA LEU A 456 -7.82 -14.21 -11.75
C LEU A 456 -8.64 -15.48 -11.51
N MET A 457 -9.73 -15.39 -10.76
CA MET A 457 -10.61 -16.55 -10.54
C MET A 457 -11.31 -17.01 -11.82
N GLY A 458 -11.77 -16.08 -12.66
CA GLY A 458 -12.41 -16.40 -13.93
C GLY A 458 -11.47 -17.10 -14.92
N THR A 459 -10.23 -16.62 -15.03
CA THR A 459 -9.19 -17.23 -15.88
C THR A 459 -8.80 -18.62 -15.40
N LEU A 460 -8.71 -18.84 -14.08
CA LEU A 460 -8.50 -20.18 -13.53
C LEU A 460 -9.66 -21.13 -13.86
N ILE A 461 -10.91 -20.71 -13.65
CA ILE A 461 -12.08 -21.54 -13.94
C ILE A 461 -12.12 -21.88 -15.43
N LEU A 462 -11.85 -20.90 -16.30
CA LEU A 462 -11.74 -21.11 -17.75
C LEU A 462 -10.65 -22.12 -18.08
N PHE A 463 -9.47 -22.02 -17.46
CA PHE A 463 -8.37 -22.98 -17.61
C PHE A 463 -8.81 -24.40 -17.23
N VAL A 464 -9.51 -24.57 -16.11
CA VAL A 464 -10.05 -25.86 -15.65
C VAL A 464 -11.07 -26.43 -16.65
N VAL A 465 -11.98 -25.60 -17.15
CA VAL A 465 -12.98 -26.00 -18.15
C VAL A 465 -12.31 -26.42 -19.46
N LEU A 466 -11.38 -25.63 -19.99
CA LEU A 466 -10.64 -25.95 -21.22
C LEU A 466 -9.86 -27.25 -21.07
N ARG A 467 -9.22 -27.47 -19.91
CA ARG A 467 -8.50 -28.70 -19.62
C ARG A 467 -9.42 -29.93 -19.57
N LYS A 468 -10.62 -29.80 -19.01
CA LYS A 468 -11.63 -30.87 -19.05
C LYS A 468 -12.09 -31.18 -20.46
N VAL A 469 -12.39 -30.15 -21.26
CA VAL A 469 -12.77 -30.31 -22.66
C VAL A 469 -11.65 -31.00 -23.44
N TYR A 470 -10.40 -30.58 -23.23
CA TYR A 470 -9.24 -31.23 -23.83
C TYR A 470 -9.13 -32.72 -23.48
N LYS A 471 -9.30 -33.09 -22.21
CA LYS A 471 -9.28 -34.50 -21.76
C LYS A 471 -10.43 -35.34 -22.33
N ILE A 472 -11.55 -34.72 -22.71
CA ILE A 472 -12.66 -35.42 -23.39
C ILE A 472 -12.25 -35.79 -24.82
N PHE A 473 -11.58 -34.87 -25.53
CA PHE A 473 -11.14 -35.11 -26.91
C PHE A 473 -9.85 -35.94 -27.01
N TYR A 474 -8.96 -35.81 -26.03
CA TYR A 474 -7.69 -36.52 -25.93
C TYR A 474 -7.60 -37.24 -24.58
N PRO A 475 -8.33 -38.36 -24.41
CA PRO A 475 -8.25 -39.13 -23.17
C PRO A 475 -6.84 -39.67 -22.98
N ASP A 476 -6.37 -39.71 -21.72
CA ASP A 476 -5.08 -40.27 -21.37
C ASP A 476 -4.98 -41.69 -21.95
N PRO A 477 -3.86 -42.03 -22.64
CA PRO A 477 -3.69 -43.37 -23.18
C PRO A 477 -3.80 -44.35 -22.02
N LEU A 478 -4.84 -45.19 -22.08
CA LEU A 478 -4.92 -46.38 -21.23
C LEU A 478 -3.57 -47.09 -21.35
N ALA A 479 -2.98 -47.46 -20.20
CA ALA A 479 -1.75 -48.24 -20.13
C ALA A 479 -1.75 -49.30 -21.24
N PRO A 480 -0.60 -49.50 -21.94
CA PRO A 480 -0.56 -50.19 -23.21
C PRO A 480 -1.40 -51.46 -23.14
N SER A 481 -2.51 -51.48 -23.89
CA SER A 481 -3.20 -52.72 -24.17
C SER A 481 -2.13 -53.69 -24.66
N LEU A 482 -2.15 -54.91 -24.17
CA LEU A 482 -1.37 -56.03 -24.69
C LEU A 482 -1.83 -56.35 -26.12
N THR A 483 -1.65 -55.43 -27.06
CA THR A 483 -1.94 -55.58 -28.48
C THR A 483 -0.65 -55.96 -29.21
N ASN A 484 0.06 -56.95 -28.67
CA ASN A 484 1.07 -57.72 -29.41
C ASN A 484 1.41 -59.03 -28.68
N ARG A 485 0.40 -59.91 -28.53
CA ARG A 485 0.50 -61.36 -28.81
C ARG A 485 -0.77 -62.10 -28.40
N SER A 486 -1.10 -63.09 -29.22
CA SER A 486 -2.08 -64.19 -29.08
C SER A 486 -3.57 -63.81 -29.10
N THR A 487 -4.18 -64.16 -30.23
CA THR A 487 -5.56 -64.60 -30.38
C THR A 487 -5.93 -65.64 -29.33
N ASP A 488 -6.70 -65.24 -28.32
CA ASP A 488 -7.78 -66.06 -27.76
C ASP A 488 -8.66 -65.23 -26.83
N ARG A 489 -9.93 -65.10 -27.20
CA ARG A 489 -10.96 -64.43 -26.42
C ARG A 489 -11.27 -65.28 -25.19
N SER A 490 -11.02 -64.74 -24.00
CA SER A 490 -11.66 -65.21 -22.76
C SER A 490 -11.91 -64.02 -21.84
N THR A 491 -12.82 -64.25 -20.89
CA THR A 491 -13.30 -63.51 -19.69
C THR A 491 -12.40 -62.45 -19.01
N ASN A 492 -11.18 -62.22 -19.48
CA ASN A 492 -10.19 -61.27 -18.99
C ASN A 492 -10.48 -59.79 -19.30
N GLU A 493 -11.40 -59.44 -20.20
CA GLU A 493 -11.70 -58.02 -20.47
C GLU A 493 -12.47 -57.37 -19.29
N ARG A 494 -13.34 -58.15 -18.61
CA ARG A 494 -13.92 -57.77 -17.30
C ARG A 494 -12.89 -57.83 -16.17
N ALA A 495 -11.90 -58.73 -16.24
CA ALA A 495 -10.81 -58.79 -15.25
C ALA A 495 -9.80 -57.64 -15.41
N ALA A 496 -9.57 -57.15 -16.64
CA ALA A 496 -8.73 -56.00 -16.95
C ALA A 496 -9.42 -54.68 -16.59
N LEU A 497 -10.74 -54.59 -16.80
CA LEU A 497 -11.58 -53.52 -16.22
C LEU A 497 -11.64 -53.60 -14.68
N ALA A 498 -11.61 -54.80 -14.09
CA ALA A 498 -11.48 -54.99 -12.64
C ALA A 498 -10.06 -54.64 -12.13
N GLN A 499 -9.02 -54.78 -12.97
CA GLN A 499 -7.64 -54.38 -12.66
C GLN A 499 -7.47 -52.86 -12.59
N LYS A 500 -8.37 -52.09 -13.22
CA LYS A 500 -8.53 -50.64 -13.03
C LYS A 500 -8.89 -50.29 -11.57
N GLY A 501 -9.41 -51.27 -10.81
CA GLY A 501 -9.87 -51.13 -9.42
C GLY A 501 -8.95 -51.72 -8.34
N ASN A 502 -7.77 -52.28 -8.67
CA ASN A 502 -6.83 -52.73 -7.63
C ASN A 502 -5.91 -51.59 -7.19
N LEU A 503 -6.12 -51.10 -5.97
CA LEU A 503 -5.20 -50.25 -5.24
C LEU A 503 -3.86 -50.97 -5.05
N THR A 504 -2.75 -50.23 -5.13
CA THR A 504 -1.40 -50.73 -4.77
C THR A 504 -1.36 -51.08 -3.27
N LYS A 505 -0.44 -51.95 -2.82
CA LYS A 505 -0.26 -52.22 -1.39
C LYS A 505 0.10 -50.95 -0.63
N PHE A 506 0.81 -50.01 -1.25
CA PHE A 506 1.02 -48.65 -0.76
C PHE A 506 -0.30 -47.92 -0.51
N GLU A 507 -1.20 -47.84 -1.49
CA GLU A 507 -2.52 -47.21 -1.36
C GLU A 507 -3.37 -47.89 -0.27
N ILE A 508 -3.34 -49.23 -0.20
CA ILE A 508 -4.08 -50.01 0.81
C ILE A 508 -3.51 -49.79 2.22
N SER A 509 -2.18 -49.66 2.35
CA SER A 509 -1.52 -49.57 3.66
C SER A 509 -1.54 -48.14 4.21
N THR A 510 -1.44 -47.14 3.34
CA THR A 510 -1.40 -45.72 3.74
C THR A 510 -2.77 -45.03 3.66
N GLY A 511 -3.71 -45.60 2.91
CA GLY A 511 -4.99 -44.96 2.57
C GLY A 511 -4.88 -43.80 1.58
N ALA A 512 -3.68 -43.51 1.05
CA ALA A 512 -3.44 -42.38 0.17
C ALA A 512 -3.80 -42.72 -1.29
N GLU A 513 -4.92 -42.20 -1.79
CA GLU A 513 -5.36 -42.45 -3.17
C GLU A 513 -4.48 -41.70 -4.19
N LEU A 514 -3.69 -42.44 -4.98
CA LEU A 514 -2.72 -41.86 -5.92
C LEU A 514 -3.41 -41.18 -7.11
N GLN A 515 -4.55 -41.70 -7.55
CA GLN A 515 -5.25 -41.24 -8.75
C GLN A 515 -6.34 -40.20 -8.47
N ALA A 516 -6.93 -40.19 -7.27
CA ALA A 516 -8.03 -39.30 -6.90
C ALA A 516 -7.60 -38.04 -6.11
N ARG A 517 -6.28 -37.78 -6.04
CA ARG A 517 -5.78 -36.50 -5.52
C ARG A 517 -5.98 -35.39 -6.55
N TYR A 518 -6.80 -34.41 -6.20
CA TYR A 518 -7.15 -33.21 -6.97
C TYR A 518 -6.75 -31.96 -6.19
N GLY A 519 -6.83 -30.77 -6.78
CA GLY A 519 -6.44 -29.51 -6.12
C GLY A 519 -5.13 -28.94 -6.66
N LEU A 520 -4.41 -28.19 -5.82
CA LEU A 520 -3.17 -27.51 -6.20
C LEU A 520 -1.99 -28.48 -6.10
N ILE A 521 -1.74 -29.23 -7.17
CA ILE A 521 -0.71 -30.24 -7.27
C ILE A 521 -0.31 -30.41 -8.74
N SER A 522 0.98 -30.56 -9.02
CA SER A 522 1.44 -30.76 -10.39
C SER A 522 0.92 -32.09 -10.96
N ASP A 523 0.92 -32.22 -12.28
CA ASP A 523 0.69 -33.51 -12.91
C ASP A 523 1.92 -34.40 -12.75
N TYR A 524 1.71 -35.64 -12.34
CA TYR A 524 2.76 -36.62 -12.15
C TYR A 524 2.31 -38.01 -12.59
N LYS A 525 3.29 -38.87 -12.90
CA LYS A 525 3.01 -40.27 -13.24
C LYS A 525 2.60 -41.00 -11.96
N ASN A 526 1.32 -41.35 -11.81
CA ASN A 526 0.84 -42.01 -10.59
C ASN A 526 1.43 -43.42 -10.40
N TYR A 527 1.60 -44.17 -11.50
CA TYR A 527 1.95 -45.58 -11.46
C TYR A 527 3.03 -45.96 -12.48
N VAL A 528 3.76 -47.03 -12.17
CA VAL A 528 4.64 -47.75 -13.10
C VAL A 528 4.19 -49.21 -13.14
N PHE A 529 4.15 -49.80 -14.34
CA PHE A 529 3.78 -51.19 -14.51
C PHE A 529 5.02 -52.05 -14.75
N PHE A 530 5.27 -53.02 -13.87
CA PHE A 530 6.32 -54.02 -14.05
C PHE A 530 5.67 -55.39 -14.21
N LYS A 531 5.93 -56.06 -15.35
CA LYS A 531 5.42 -57.41 -15.63
C LYS A 531 3.90 -57.57 -15.40
N GLY A 532 3.11 -56.54 -15.74
CA GLY A 532 1.65 -56.54 -15.58
C GLY A 532 1.13 -56.21 -14.17
N LEU A 533 2.02 -55.97 -13.20
CA LEU A 533 1.66 -55.53 -11.84
C LEU A 533 1.80 -54.02 -11.70
N LYS A 534 0.86 -53.41 -10.96
CA LYS A 534 0.75 -51.97 -10.72
C LYS A 534 1.58 -51.59 -9.50
N PHE A 535 2.51 -50.64 -9.65
CA PHE A 535 3.31 -50.07 -8.56
C PHE A 535 3.11 -48.56 -8.50
N ALA A 536 3.18 -47.98 -7.31
CA ALA A 536 3.31 -46.55 -7.10
C ALA A 536 4.66 -46.07 -7.66
N SER A 537 4.64 -45.06 -8.52
CA SER A 537 5.87 -44.44 -9.00
C SER A 537 6.55 -43.63 -7.87
N PRO A 538 7.83 -43.26 -8.00
CA PRO A 538 8.45 -42.33 -7.07
C PRO A 538 7.66 -41.02 -6.93
N ASP A 539 7.25 -40.42 -8.05
CA ASP A 539 6.43 -39.20 -8.02
C ASP A 539 5.09 -39.45 -7.33
N GLY A 540 4.49 -40.62 -7.52
CA GLY A 540 3.28 -41.03 -6.84
C GLY A 540 3.44 -41.07 -5.33
N VAL A 541 4.51 -41.70 -4.83
CA VAL A 541 4.79 -41.79 -3.39
C VAL A 541 5.01 -40.40 -2.78
N TYR A 542 5.86 -39.58 -3.42
CA TYR A 542 6.18 -38.25 -2.93
C TYR A 542 5.01 -37.27 -3.03
N CYS A 543 4.31 -37.25 -4.17
CA CYS A 543 3.11 -36.43 -4.38
C CYS A 543 1.89 -36.96 -3.62
N SER A 544 1.94 -38.15 -3.02
CA SER A 544 0.99 -38.60 -1.99
C SER A 544 1.37 -38.14 -0.57
N GLY A 545 2.47 -37.40 -0.42
CA GLY A 545 2.92 -36.85 0.85
C GLY A 545 3.75 -37.81 1.68
N TYR A 546 4.45 -38.77 1.07
CA TYR A 546 5.29 -39.74 1.79
C TYR A 546 6.73 -39.78 1.28
N VAL A 547 7.65 -40.12 2.17
CA VAL A 547 9.07 -40.31 1.89
C VAL A 547 9.58 -41.59 2.56
N VAL A 548 10.59 -42.22 1.96
CA VAL A 548 11.23 -43.41 2.50
C VAL A 548 12.49 -43.01 3.27
N VAL A 549 12.50 -43.29 4.57
CA VAL A 549 13.61 -43.05 5.50
C VAL A 549 14.52 -44.28 5.52
N ASN A 550 15.78 -44.10 5.10
CA ASN A 550 16.84 -45.11 5.09
C ASN A 550 16.43 -46.46 4.43
N GLY A 551 15.53 -46.43 3.45
CA GLY A 551 15.02 -47.64 2.76
C GLY A 551 14.17 -48.59 3.62
N LYS A 552 13.89 -48.24 4.88
CA LYS A 552 13.25 -49.14 5.86
C LYS A 552 11.88 -48.67 6.32
N TYR A 553 11.66 -47.37 6.36
CA TYR A 553 10.41 -46.79 6.88
C TYR A 553 9.82 -45.82 5.88
N LEU A 554 8.51 -45.87 5.71
CA LEU A 554 7.72 -44.91 4.96
C LEU A 554 7.05 -43.97 5.96
N VAL A 555 7.27 -42.68 5.80
CA VAL A 555 6.84 -41.64 6.73
C VAL A 555 6.17 -40.51 5.94
N ALA A 556 5.13 -39.90 6.51
CA ALA A 556 4.52 -38.74 5.91
C ALA A 556 5.50 -37.54 5.91
N THR A 557 5.60 -36.83 4.79
CA THR A 557 6.53 -35.70 4.62
C THR A 557 6.24 -34.58 5.62
N GLU A 558 4.96 -34.34 5.93
CA GLU A 558 4.52 -33.34 6.92
C GLU A 558 4.97 -33.66 8.36
N ASP A 559 5.17 -34.94 8.66
CA ASP A 559 5.58 -35.40 10.00
C ASP A 559 7.09 -35.34 10.22
N ILE A 560 7.91 -35.15 9.17
CA ILE A 560 9.38 -35.14 9.30
C ILE A 560 9.87 -34.03 10.24
N LEU A 561 9.23 -32.86 10.21
CA LEU A 561 9.53 -31.77 11.15
C LEU A 561 9.20 -32.18 12.58
N THR A 562 8.02 -32.77 12.78
CA THR A 562 7.56 -33.27 14.09
C THR A 562 8.49 -34.34 14.62
N ILE A 563 8.96 -35.27 13.78
CA ILE A 563 9.92 -36.31 14.16
C ILE A 563 11.26 -35.70 14.57
N ALA A 564 11.77 -34.72 13.82
CA ALA A 564 12.99 -33.99 14.20
C ALA A 564 12.82 -33.30 15.56
N MET A 565 11.66 -32.68 15.81
CA MET A 565 11.34 -32.04 17.10
C MET A 565 11.22 -33.06 18.25
N ILE A 566 10.59 -34.22 18.02
CA ILE A 566 10.53 -35.33 18.99
C ILE A 566 11.95 -35.82 19.32
N LYS A 567 12.84 -35.89 18.32
CA LYS A 567 14.25 -36.27 18.51
C LYS A 567 15.05 -35.23 19.29
N ILE A 568 14.84 -33.94 19.04
CA ILE A 568 15.54 -32.86 19.75
C ILE A 568 15.05 -32.76 21.20
N SER A 569 13.74 -32.73 21.40
CA SER A 569 13.12 -32.55 22.71
C SER A 569 13.10 -33.82 23.58
N GLN A 570 13.46 -34.97 23.00
CA GLN A 570 13.36 -36.29 23.63
C GLN A 570 11.95 -36.59 24.19
N THR A 571 10.93 -35.90 23.69
CA THR A 571 9.55 -35.94 24.21
C THR A 571 8.58 -36.18 23.06
N ARG A 572 7.57 -37.03 23.27
CA ARG A 572 6.53 -37.30 22.28
C ARG A 572 5.52 -36.15 22.27
N LEU A 573 5.74 -35.17 21.39
CA LEU A 573 4.87 -34.00 21.24
C LEU A 573 3.53 -34.34 20.57
N LEU A 574 3.57 -35.18 19.53
CA LEU A 574 2.40 -35.62 18.77
C LEU A 574 2.53 -37.11 18.41
N ASN A 575 1.40 -37.77 18.16
CA ASN A 575 1.38 -39.15 17.70
C ASN A 575 1.67 -39.20 16.20
N VAL A 576 2.90 -39.56 15.85
CA VAL A 576 3.35 -39.74 14.47
C VAL A 576 3.49 -41.23 14.16
N TYR A 577 3.09 -41.64 12.95
CA TYR A 577 3.13 -43.03 12.52
C TYR A 577 4.11 -43.24 11.35
N ALA A 578 4.78 -44.39 11.34
CA ALA A 578 5.67 -44.83 10.28
C ALA A 578 5.32 -46.25 9.84
N TYR A 579 5.39 -46.54 8.55
CA TYR A 579 5.14 -47.88 8.01
C TYR A 579 6.46 -48.56 7.68
N GLU A 580 6.61 -49.84 7.99
CA GLU A 580 7.80 -50.59 7.60
C GLU A 580 7.75 -50.94 6.10
N VAL A 581 8.90 -50.81 5.43
CA VAL A 581 9.10 -51.10 4.02
C VAL A 581 10.03 -52.29 3.90
N ASP A 582 9.56 -53.35 3.26
CA ASP A 582 10.35 -54.55 2.94
C ASP A 582 10.54 -54.67 1.42
N GLY A 583 11.73 -54.27 0.96
CA GLY A 583 12.04 -54.16 -0.47
C GLY A 583 11.13 -53.15 -1.18
N PHE A 584 10.15 -53.67 -1.93
CA PHE A 584 9.14 -52.86 -2.62
C PHE A 584 7.78 -52.87 -1.93
N SER A 585 7.55 -53.67 -0.88
CA SER A 585 6.24 -53.81 -0.24
C SER A 585 6.14 -52.96 1.02
N VAL A 586 5.06 -52.18 1.14
CA VAL A 586 4.71 -51.47 2.38
C VAL A 586 3.90 -52.39 3.28
N GLN A 587 4.25 -52.45 4.57
CA GLN A 587 3.46 -53.19 5.57
C GLN A 587 2.17 -52.43 5.92
N ARG A 588 1.09 -53.19 6.19
CA ARG A 588 -0.23 -52.63 6.52
C ARG A 588 -0.33 -52.02 7.91
N THR A 589 0.55 -52.42 8.84
CA THR A 589 0.51 -51.97 10.23
C THR A 589 1.44 -50.79 10.43
N ALA A 590 0.88 -49.65 10.80
CA ALA A 590 1.65 -48.46 11.15
C ALA A 590 2.25 -48.60 12.57
N ARG A 591 3.48 -48.14 12.75
CA ARG A 591 4.20 -48.11 14.03
C ARG A 591 4.28 -46.69 14.56
N LEU A 592 4.02 -46.50 15.85
CA LEU A 592 4.18 -45.20 16.49
C LEU A 592 5.66 -44.81 16.61
N VAL A 593 5.98 -43.55 16.30
CA VAL A 593 7.32 -42.99 16.37
C VAL A 593 7.63 -42.50 17.80
N TYR A 594 8.80 -42.89 18.30
CA TYR A 594 9.37 -42.51 19.59
C TYR A 594 10.71 -41.78 19.37
N PRO A 595 11.24 -41.07 20.39
CA PRO A 595 12.54 -40.38 20.28
C PRO A 595 13.72 -41.27 19.83
N ASN A 596 13.63 -42.58 20.08
CA ASN A 596 14.65 -43.56 19.71
C ASN A 596 14.35 -44.33 18.41
N THR A 597 13.21 -44.06 17.75
CA THR A 597 12.81 -44.78 16.52
C THR A 597 13.72 -44.45 15.34
N PHE A 598 14.13 -43.18 15.19
CA PHE A 598 15.02 -42.74 14.12
C PHE A 598 16.32 -42.15 14.69
N SER A 599 17.45 -42.47 14.06
CA SER A 599 18.72 -41.76 14.27
C SER A 599 18.80 -40.50 13.40
N TRP A 600 19.68 -39.57 13.74
CA TRP A 600 19.96 -38.41 12.87
C TRP A 600 20.44 -38.85 11.48
N ASN A 601 21.19 -39.93 11.42
CA ASN A 601 21.63 -40.51 10.15
C ASN A 601 20.44 -40.98 9.31
N ASP A 602 19.42 -41.61 9.93
CA ASP A 602 18.22 -42.04 9.21
C ASP A 602 17.47 -40.85 8.60
N LEU A 603 17.29 -39.76 9.37
CA LEU A 603 16.60 -38.55 8.91
C LEU A 603 17.35 -37.77 7.81
N LEU A 604 18.67 -37.99 7.67
CA LEU A 604 19.47 -37.44 6.57
C LEU A 604 19.49 -38.35 5.33
N HIS A 605 18.96 -39.58 5.42
CA HIS A 605 18.87 -40.55 4.33
C HIS A 605 17.42 -40.69 3.85
N LEU A 606 16.84 -39.56 3.40
CA LEU A 606 15.52 -39.53 2.78
C LEU A 606 15.61 -39.88 1.30
N ASN A 607 14.73 -40.75 0.82
CA ASN A 607 14.66 -41.17 -0.57
C ASN A 607 13.19 -41.40 -0.98
N VAL A 608 12.95 -41.57 -2.27
CA VAL A 608 11.65 -41.89 -2.84
C VAL A 608 11.82 -43.03 -3.83
N THR A 609 11.21 -44.19 -3.56
CA THR A 609 11.37 -45.41 -4.36
C THR A 609 10.03 -45.88 -4.92
N ILE A 610 10.08 -46.76 -5.91
CA ILE A 610 8.89 -47.47 -6.41
C ILE A 610 8.35 -48.33 -5.26
N LEU A 611 7.05 -48.33 -5.03
CA LEU A 611 6.40 -49.14 -3.98
C LEU A 611 5.23 -49.93 -4.57
N SER A 612 5.08 -51.18 -4.14
CA SER A 612 4.02 -52.12 -4.53
C SER A 612 2.70 -51.80 -3.88
#